data_AF-A0A1H7HH02-F1
#
_entry.id   AF-A0A1H7HH02-F1
#
_cell.length_a   1.000
_cell.length_b   1.000
_cell.length_c   1.000
_cell.angle_alpha   90.00
_cell.angle_beta   90.00
_cell.angle_gamma   90.00
#
_symmetry.space_group_name_H-M   'P 1'
#
loop_
_entity.id
_entity.type
_entity.pdbx_description
1 polymer ?
#
loop_
_entity_poly.entity_id
_entity_poly.type
_entity_poly.pdbx_seq_one_letter_code
_entity_poly.pdbx_strand_id
1 'polypeptide(L)'
;MVFERFTCEIKDLSAQIEALIAAGNEASCAALLEQRLTLLKALDEHMATDPAKSAHYRDFLLSIQARDNQALKLVHESKNKIVAVASQQKKRTNALNAYQKFSD
;
A
#
# COMPACT_ATOMS: atom_id res chain seq x y z
N MET A 1 9.60 -26.13 5.67
CA MET A 1 10.44 -25.18 6.41
C MET A 1 10.83 -23.94 5.60
N VAL A 2 11.42 -24.01 4.39
CA VAL A 2 11.83 -22.80 3.62
C VAL A 2 10.62 -22.00 3.08
N PHE A 3 9.65 -22.68 2.46
CA PHE A 3 8.40 -22.06 2.00
C PHE A 3 7.66 -21.33 3.14
N GLU A 4 7.46 -22.00 4.28
CA GLU A 4 6.78 -21.42 5.45
C GLU A 4 7.49 -20.15 5.91
N ARG A 5 8.82 -20.20 6.02
CA ARG A 5 9.63 -19.03 6.38
C ARG A 5 9.38 -17.84 5.45
N PHE A 6 9.51 -18.03 4.14
CA PHE A 6 9.24 -16.96 3.16
C PHE A 6 7.82 -16.42 3.30
N THR A 7 6.83 -17.30 3.38
CA THR A 7 5.42 -16.87 3.48
C THR A 7 5.11 -16.12 4.78
N CYS A 8 5.75 -16.47 5.90
CA CYS A 8 5.63 -15.74 7.15
C CYS A 8 6.27 -14.35 7.06
N GLU A 9 7.52 -14.27 6.62
CA GLU A 9 8.22 -12.97 6.48
C GLU A 9 7.47 -12.02 5.53
N ILE A 10 6.94 -12.52 4.41
CA ILE A 10 6.12 -11.72 3.48
C ILE A 10 4.83 -11.26 4.15
N LYS A 11 4.15 -12.12 4.93
CA LYS A 11 2.91 -11.76 5.65
C LYS A 11 3.14 -10.68 6.70
N ASP A 12 4.27 -10.75 7.40
CA ASP A 12 4.65 -9.77 8.41
C ASP A 12 4.95 -8.42 7.78
N LEU A 13 5.70 -8.41 6.66
CA LEU A 13 5.92 -7.18 5.89
C LEU A 13 4.60 -6.59 5.35
N SER A 14 3.70 -7.43 4.82
CA SER A 14 2.36 -6.98 4.42
C SER A 14 1.62 -6.31 5.57
N ALA A 15 1.65 -6.89 6.77
CA ALA A 15 0.95 -6.34 7.93
C ALA A 15 1.55 -4.99 8.36
N GLN A 16 2.87 -4.85 8.32
CA GLN A 16 3.55 -3.59 8.61
C GLN A 16 3.20 -2.50 7.58
N ILE A 17 3.19 -2.84 6.29
CA ILE A 17 2.79 -1.92 5.22
C ILE A 17 1.34 -1.47 5.39
N GLU A 18 0.43 -2.41 5.65
CA GLU A 18 -0.99 -2.10 5.90
C GLU A 18 -1.18 -1.17 7.11
N ALA A 19 -0.44 -1.41 8.20
CA ALA A 19 -0.48 -0.56 9.38
C ALA A 19 0.02 0.87 9.09
N LEU A 20 1.09 1.00 8.31
CA LEU A 20 1.62 2.31 7.89
C LEU A 20 0.65 3.06 6.99
N ILE A 21 0.00 2.37 6.04
CA ILE A 21 -1.04 2.96 5.18
C ILE A 21 -2.23 3.41 6.02
N ALA A 22 -2.70 2.59 6.97
CA ALA A 22 -3.79 2.96 7.86
C ALA A 22 -3.46 4.16 8.75
N ALA A 23 -2.18 4.31 9.13
CA ALA A 23 -1.69 5.46 9.89
C ALA A 23 -1.42 6.72 9.05
N GLY A 24 -1.60 6.66 7.71
CA GLY A 24 -1.27 7.78 6.82
C GLY A 24 0.24 8.08 6.74
N ASN A 25 1.07 7.06 6.97
CA ASN A 25 2.53 7.13 6.85
C ASN A 25 3.03 6.34 5.63
N GLU A 26 2.45 6.63 4.47
CA GLU A 26 2.77 5.94 3.21
C GLU A 26 4.23 6.17 2.79
N ALA A 27 4.84 7.29 3.19
CA ALA A 27 6.25 7.60 2.92
C ALA A 27 7.21 6.55 3.50
N SER A 28 6.84 5.92 4.61
CA SER A 28 7.65 4.89 5.27
C SER A 28 7.48 3.50 4.66
N CYS A 29 6.59 3.32 3.67
CA CYS A 29 6.32 2.02 3.06
C CYS A 29 7.35 1.59 2.02
N ALA A 30 8.10 2.53 1.43
CA ALA A 30 8.94 2.27 0.26
C ALA A 30 9.96 1.13 0.49
N ALA A 31 10.73 1.20 1.57
CA ALA A 31 11.73 0.18 1.91
C ALA A 31 11.09 -1.19 2.18
N LEU A 32 9.95 -1.22 2.89
CA LEU A 32 9.25 -2.47 3.20
C LEU A 32 8.65 -3.13 1.94
N LEU A 33 8.13 -2.32 1.01
CA LEU A 33 7.61 -2.79 -0.27
C LEU A 33 8.73 -3.42 -1.12
N GLU A 34 9.90 -2.79 -1.16
CA GLU A 34 11.06 -3.32 -1.89
C GLU A 34 11.58 -4.62 -1.27
N GLN A 35 11.65 -4.69 0.06
CA GLN A 35 12.02 -5.91 0.77
C GLN A 35 11.02 -7.03 0.50
N ARG A 36 9.72 -6.74 0.54
CA ARG A 36 8.66 -7.71 0.25
C ARG A 36 8.72 -8.21 -1.19
N LEU A 37 8.99 -7.33 -2.16
CA LEU A 37 9.18 -7.71 -3.55
C LEU A 37 10.38 -8.64 -3.72
N THR A 38 11.48 -8.36 -3.04
CA THR A 38 12.68 -9.22 -3.06
C THR A 38 12.37 -10.61 -2.53
N LEU A 39 11.63 -10.71 -1.42
CA LEU A 39 11.21 -12.01 -0.87
C LEU A 39 10.24 -12.76 -1.78
N LEU A 40 9.30 -12.05 -2.43
CA LEU A 40 8.38 -12.67 -3.40
C LEU A 40 9.13 -13.27 -4.60
N LYS A 41 10.16 -12.59 -5.11
CA LYS A 41 11.02 -13.12 -6.18
C LYS A 41 11.81 -14.35 -5.73
N ALA A 42 12.43 -14.28 -4.55
CA ALA A 42 13.17 -15.43 -4.00
C ALA A 42 12.26 -16.64 -3.74
N LEU A 43 11.02 -16.40 -3.30
CA LEU A 43 10.01 -17.44 -3.16
C LEU A 43 9.65 -18.05 -4.51
N ASP A 44 9.46 -17.24 -5.56
CA ASP A 44 9.13 -17.73 -6.90
C ASP A 44 10.24 -18.61 -7.48
N GLU A 45 11.51 -18.18 -7.36
CA GLU A 45 12.67 -18.97 -7.75
C GLU A 45 12.75 -20.30 -7.01
N HIS A 46 12.46 -20.30 -5.70
CA HIS A 46 12.44 -21.54 -4.91
C HIS A 46 11.33 -22.48 -5.38
N MET A 47 10.13 -21.93 -5.64
CA MET A 47 8.97 -22.71 -6.06
C MET A 47 9.08 -23.26 -7.50
N ALA A 48 9.82 -22.59 -8.38
CA ALA A 48 10.12 -23.08 -9.72
C ALA A 48 10.86 -24.45 -9.70
N THR A 49 11.54 -24.76 -8.59
CA THR A 49 12.28 -26.02 -8.40
C THR A 49 11.50 -27.10 -7.64
N ASP A 50 10.32 -26.80 -7.09
CA ASP A 50 9.50 -27.73 -6.29
C ASP A 50 8.01 -27.72 -6.73
N PRO A 51 7.64 -28.50 -7.76
CA PRO A 51 6.28 -28.55 -8.31
C PRO A 51 5.23 -29.08 -7.32
N ALA A 52 5.65 -29.82 -6.29
CA ALA A 52 4.75 -30.51 -5.37
C ALA A 52 3.96 -29.55 -4.45
N LYS A 53 4.37 -28.28 -4.36
CA LYS A 53 3.72 -27.25 -3.51
C LYS A 53 2.93 -26.19 -4.29
N SER A 54 2.65 -26.42 -5.57
CA SER A 54 2.00 -25.45 -6.46
C SER A 54 0.65 -24.92 -5.96
N ALA A 55 -0.20 -25.76 -5.36
CA ALA A 55 -1.50 -25.34 -4.83
C ALA A 55 -1.36 -24.36 -3.64
N HIS A 56 -0.53 -24.69 -2.65
CA HIS A 56 -0.28 -23.84 -1.49
C HIS A 56 0.39 -22.51 -1.88
N TYR A 57 1.29 -22.54 -2.86
CA TYR A 57 1.90 -21.33 -3.39
C TYR A 57 0.89 -20.43 -4.10
N ARG A 58 0.03 -21.02 -4.94
CA ARG A 58 -1.07 -20.27 -5.59
C ARG A 58 -1.99 -19.61 -4.59
N ASP A 59 -2.44 -20.35 -3.57
CA ASP A 59 -3.35 -19.80 -2.55
C ASP A 59 -2.68 -18.70 -1.74
N PHE A 60 -1.39 -18.85 -1.46
CA PHE A 60 -0.59 -17.79 -0.85
C PHE A 60 -0.53 -16.53 -1.72
N LEU A 61 -0.22 -16.65 -3.02
CA LEU A 61 -0.17 -15.50 -3.93
C LEU A 61 -1.54 -14.79 -4.03
N LEU A 62 -2.64 -15.54 -4.09
CA LEU A 62 -3.98 -14.97 -4.08
C LEU A 62 -4.27 -14.21 -2.79
N SER A 63 -3.81 -14.73 -1.63
CA SER A 63 -3.96 -14.03 -0.35
C SER A 63 -3.20 -12.69 -0.32
N ILE A 64 -1.99 -12.67 -0.89
CA ILE A 64 -1.15 -11.47 -1.01
C ILE A 64 -1.80 -10.45 -1.95
N GLN A 65 -2.32 -10.90 -3.09
CA GLN A 65 -3.02 -10.05 -4.05
C GLN A 65 -4.29 -9.42 -3.44
N ALA A 66 -5.06 -10.19 -2.67
CA ALA A 66 -6.26 -9.68 -1.99
C ALA A 66 -5.90 -8.55 -1.00
N ARG A 67 -4.83 -8.74 -0.23
CA ARG A 67 -4.29 -7.73 0.70
C ARG A 67 -3.84 -6.46 -0.03
N ASP A 68 -3.10 -6.61 -1.13
CA ASP A 68 -2.63 -5.47 -1.93
C ASP A 68 -3.79 -4.67 -2.51
N ASN A 69 -4.83 -5.34 -3.02
CA ASN A 69 -6.03 -4.68 -3.51
C ASN A 69 -6.74 -3.87 -2.42
N GLN A 70 -6.76 -4.36 -1.18
CA GLN A 70 -7.33 -3.63 -0.05
C GLN A 70 -6.47 -2.41 0.32
N ALA A 71 -5.15 -2.59 0.41
CA ALA A 71 -4.22 -1.50 0.69
C ALA A 71 -4.31 -0.39 -0.37
N LEU A 72 -4.39 -0.74 -1.66
CA LEU A 72 -4.58 0.22 -2.76
C LEU A 72 -5.87 1.02 -2.63
N LYS A 73 -6.99 0.38 -2.23
CA LYS A 73 -8.24 1.09 -1.97
C LYS A 73 -8.07 2.15 -0.87
N LEU A 74 -7.41 1.81 0.23
CA LEU A 74 -7.15 2.75 1.32
C LEU A 74 -6.29 3.95 0.85
N VAL A 75 -5.24 3.69 0.08
CA VAL A 75 -4.40 4.76 -0.50
C VAL A 75 -5.21 5.65 -1.45
N HIS A 76 -6.07 5.07 -2.28
CA HIS A 76 -6.95 5.85 -3.16
C HIS A 76 -7.95 6.72 -2.38
N GLU A 77 -8.54 6.18 -1.32
CA GLU A 77 -9.41 6.93 -0.43
C GLU A 77 -8.67 8.09 0.26
N SER A 78 -7.45 7.85 0.75
CA SER A 78 -6.57 8.88 1.34
C SER A 78 -6.29 10.00 0.34
N LYS A 79 -5.88 9.65 -0.89
CA LYS A 79 -5.67 10.60 -1.99
C LYS A 79 -6.92 11.44 -2.27
N ASN A 80 -8.09 10.81 -2.36
CA ASN A 80 -9.34 11.52 -2.66
C ASN A 80 -9.71 12.52 -1.55
N LYS A 81 -9.47 12.16 -0.28
CA LYS A 81 -9.67 13.08 0.86
C LYS A 81 -8.75 14.30 0.76
N ILE A 82 -7.46 14.09 0.46
CA ILE A 82 -6.48 15.19 0.29
C ILE A 82 -6.90 16.13 -0.85
N VAL A 83 -7.30 15.57 -1.99
CA VAL A 83 -7.79 16.36 -3.14
C VAL A 83 -9.03 17.17 -2.78
N ALA A 84 -9.97 16.60 -2.02
CA ALA A 84 -11.16 17.30 -1.57
C ALA A 84 -10.81 18.48 -0.63
N VAL A 85 -9.88 18.28 0.31
CA VAL A 85 -9.38 19.33 1.20
C VAL A 85 -8.70 20.44 0.39
N ALA A 86 -7.84 20.10 -0.57
CA ALA A 86 -7.18 21.07 -1.44
C ALA A 86 -8.20 21.92 -2.24
N SER A 87 -9.27 21.28 -2.73
CA SER A 87 -10.37 21.96 -3.42
C SER A 87 -11.11 22.95 -2.50
N GLN A 88 -11.39 22.56 -1.26
CA GLN A 88 -11.99 23.45 -0.26
C GLN A 88 -11.09 24.64 0.06
N GLN A 89 -9.78 24.40 0.22
CA GLN A 89 -8.80 25.46 0.47
C GLN A 89 -8.78 26.47 -0.68
N LYS A 90 -8.77 26.00 -1.94
CA LYS A 90 -8.84 26.87 -3.11
C LYS A 90 -10.08 27.76 -3.12
N LYS A 91 -11.25 27.22 -2.76
CA LYS A 91 -12.50 28.01 -2.65
C LYS A 91 -12.38 29.10 -1.58
N ARG A 92 -11.80 28.78 -0.42
CA ARG A 92 -11.57 29.74 0.67
C ARG A 92 -10.63 30.86 0.23
N THR A 93 -9.50 30.52 -0.41
CA THR A 93 -8.56 31.50 -0.94
C THR A 93 -9.22 32.43 -1.96
N ASN A 94 -10.03 31.90 -2.87
CA ASN A 94 -10.77 32.73 -3.82
C ASN A 94 -11.74 33.70 -3.15
N ALA A 95 -12.45 33.25 -2.09
CA ALA A 95 -13.35 34.12 -1.32
C ALA A 95 -12.58 35.24 -0.61
N LEU A 96 -11.46 34.93 0.03
CA LEU A 96 -10.60 35.93 0.69
C LEU A 96 -10.08 36.96 -0.31
N ASN A 97 -9.61 36.52 -1.48
CA ASN A 97 -9.14 37.41 -2.54
C ASN A 97 -10.27 38.31 -3.08
N ALA A 98 -11.52 37.83 -3.09
CA ALA A 98 -12.67 38.65 -3.46
C ALA A 98 -12.97 39.72 -2.40
N TYR A 99 -12.81 39.41 -1.11
CA TYR A 99 -13.01 40.36 -0.02
C TYR A 99 -11.92 41.42 0.06
N GLN A 100 -10.69 41.12 -0.35
CA GLN A 100 -9.62 42.11 -0.48
C GLN A 100 -9.96 43.27 -1.44
N LYS A 101 -10.92 43.07 -2.36
CA LYS A 101 -11.40 44.15 -3.23
C LYS A 101 -12.30 45.16 -2.52
N PHE A 102 -12.69 44.91 -1.28
CA PHE A 102 -13.56 45.76 -0.46
C PHE A 102 -12.85 46.29 0.79
N SER A 103 -11.53 46.10 0.89
CA SER A 103 -10.71 46.62 2.00
C SER A 103 -10.01 47.94 1.69
N ASP A 104 -10.49 48.68 0.68
CA ASP A 104 -10.18 50.10 0.43
C ASP A 104 -11.32 51.00 0.94
#